data_AF-A0A4Y7JL95-F1
#
_entry.id   AF-A0A4Y7JL95-F1
#
_cell.length_a   1.000
_cell.length_b   1.000
_cell.length_c   1.000
_cell.angle_alpha   90.00
_cell.angle_beta   90.00
_cell.angle_gamma   90.00
#
_symmetry.space_group_name_H-M   'P 1'
#
loop_
_entity.id
_entity.type
_entity.pdbx_description
1 polymer ?
#
loop_
_entity_poly.entity_id
_entity_poly.type
_entity_poly.pdbx_seq_one_letter_code
_entity_poly.pdbx_strand_id
1 'polypeptide(L)'
;MEVIIRCWGFSFTIYLIIVTLTFTSQLVRAQNAAALCPTGWEIGPHKNKCFILVPKTGSWDAAESHCKDNNYKGHLAAVSSVQELSFVQDLCSDNGCWVGGRAFKSSTLDAKCHQGHCHTEYLVILSVVSALILVTILAVVVWLLAYKRIKKRRRSHKVSNPATRALVPPSWKVFSNEELRLITKNFSEGSRLLGDAKTGGTYSGVLLDGTRVAVKRLKQSNFQRKREFYSQIGRVARLCHPNLVAVKGCCYDHGDRYIVYEFVANGPLDRWLHHIPRGGRSLDWSMRMRVATTLAQGIA
;
A
#
# COMPACT_ATOMS: atom_id res chain seq x y z
N MET A 1 -23.29 7.03 -21.14
CA MET A 1 -23.19 8.30 -21.89
C MET A 1 -23.84 8.02 -23.23
N GLU A 2 -24.86 8.68 -23.75
CA GLU A 2 -25.70 9.86 -23.49
C GLU A 2 -26.96 9.57 -24.36
N VAL A 3 -28.17 10.08 -24.14
CA VAL A 3 -28.56 11.48 -24.21
C VAL A 3 -29.77 11.68 -23.30
N ILE A 4 -29.61 12.60 -22.34
CA ILE A 4 -30.72 13.22 -21.61
C ILE A 4 -31.01 14.52 -22.36
N ILE A 5 -32.24 14.69 -22.84
CA ILE A 5 -32.77 16.02 -23.17
C ILE A 5 -34.07 16.17 -22.39
N ARG A 6 -34.04 17.03 -21.36
CA ARG A 6 -35.25 17.70 -20.89
C ARG A 6 -35.48 18.91 -21.80
N CYS A 7 -36.72 19.16 -22.15
CA CYS A 7 -37.33 20.47 -21.91
C CYS A 7 -38.86 20.36 -21.93
N TRP A 8 -39.47 21.01 -20.94
CA TRP A 8 -40.90 21.27 -20.87
C TRP A 8 -41.22 22.48 -21.75
N GLY A 9 -42.45 22.54 -22.27
CA GLY A 9 -43.07 23.80 -22.69
C GLY A 9 -43.27 23.97 -24.19
N PHE A 10 -44.54 24.18 -24.53
CA PHE A 10 -45.07 24.67 -25.80
C PHE A 10 -45.26 23.66 -26.93
N SER A 11 -46.42 23.83 -27.56
CA SER A 11 -47.02 22.99 -28.59
C SER A 11 -46.13 22.96 -29.84
N PHE A 12 -45.51 21.81 -30.14
CA PHE A 12 -44.76 21.63 -31.38
C PHE A 12 -45.07 20.28 -32.01
N THR A 13 -45.40 20.35 -33.30
CA THR A 13 -45.64 19.23 -34.21
C THR A 13 -44.44 18.29 -34.22
N ILE A 14 -44.67 16.99 -34.00
CA ILE A 14 -43.61 15.99 -33.84
C ILE A 14 -43.10 15.52 -35.22
N TYR A 15 -41.80 15.64 -35.49
CA TYR A 15 -41.17 15.10 -36.69
C TYR A 15 -40.25 13.92 -36.32
N LEU A 16 -40.32 12.83 -37.09
CA LEU A 16 -39.60 11.57 -36.89
C LEU A 16 -38.29 11.56 -37.70
N ILE A 17 -37.23 10.95 -37.19
CA ILE A 17 -35.97 10.77 -37.93
C ILE A 17 -35.58 9.30 -37.97
N ILE A 18 -35.25 8.85 -39.17
CA ILE A 18 -34.90 7.47 -39.49
C ILE A 18 -33.39 7.35 -39.77
N VAL A 19 -32.74 6.30 -39.25
CA VAL A 19 -31.38 5.84 -39.55
C VAL A 19 -31.39 4.36 -39.94
N THR A 20 -30.75 4.01 -41.05
CA THR A 20 -30.44 2.61 -41.41
C THR A 20 -29.05 2.19 -40.92
N LEU A 21 -28.94 0.92 -40.53
CA LEU A 21 -27.75 0.29 -39.95
C LEU A 21 -26.52 0.31 -40.88
N THR A 22 -25.36 0.46 -40.22
CA THR A 22 -23.99 0.35 -40.72
C THR A 22 -23.76 -0.78 -41.73
N PHE A 23 -23.18 -0.45 -42.90
CA PHE A 23 -22.70 -1.41 -43.89
C PHE A 23 -21.68 -2.37 -43.27
N THR A 24 -22.04 -3.65 -43.13
CA THR A 24 -21.08 -4.73 -42.83
C THR A 24 -20.59 -5.32 -44.15
N SER A 25 -19.28 -5.27 -44.32
CA SER A 25 -18.50 -5.71 -45.48
C SER A 25 -18.74 -7.17 -45.84
N GLN A 26 -18.98 -7.49 -47.13
CA GLN A 26 -18.27 -8.51 -47.93
C GLN A 26 -18.96 -8.73 -49.29
N LEU A 27 -18.52 -8.02 -50.34
CA LEU A 27 -18.25 -8.56 -51.68
C LEU A 27 -17.56 -7.48 -52.54
N VAL A 28 -16.33 -7.81 -52.92
CA VAL A 28 -15.35 -6.99 -53.63
C VAL A 28 -15.78 -6.78 -55.09
N ARG A 29 -15.77 -5.53 -55.60
CA ARG A 29 -14.77 -4.98 -56.55
C ARG A 29 -15.28 -3.66 -57.17
N ALA A 30 -14.31 -2.78 -57.43
CA ALA A 30 -14.34 -1.63 -58.35
C ALA A 30 -14.90 -0.29 -57.83
N GLN A 31 -13.94 0.66 -57.77
CA GLN A 31 -14.08 2.11 -57.95
C GLN A 31 -14.69 2.96 -56.82
N ASN A 32 -14.05 4.13 -56.66
CA ASN A 32 -14.47 5.32 -55.91
C ASN A 32 -15.99 5.59 -55.96
N ALA A 33 -16.75 4.92 -55.11
CA ALA A 33 -18.14 5.26 -54.84
C ALA A 33 -18.26 5.53 -53.34
N ALA A 34 -18.36 6.80 -52.97
CA ALA A 34 -19.06 7.15 -51.74
C ALA A 34 -20.38 6.37 -51.77
N ALA A 35 -20.66 5.57 -50.74
CA ALA A 35 -21.95 4.91 -50.62
C ALA A 35 -23.02 6.01 -50.63
N LEU A 36 -23.70 6.16 -51.78
CA LEU A 36 -24.73 7.16 -51.97
C LEU A 36 -25.96 6.68 -51.20
N CYS A 37 -26.45 7.50 -50.28
CA CYS A 37 -27.72 7.22 -49.62
C CYS A 37 -28.83 7.10 -50.67
N PRO A 38 -29.89 6.32 -50.41
CA PRO A 38 -31.04 6.23 -51.31
C PRO A 38 -31.64 7.62 -51.58
N THR A 39 -32.34 7.78 -52.70
CA THR A 39 -32.95 9.05 -53.07
C THR A 39 -33.85 9.58 -51.95
N GLY A 40 -33.63 10.83 -51.52
CA GLY A 40 -34.35 11.47 -50.41
C GLY A 40 -33.69 11.36 -49.03
N TRP A 41 -32.52 10.75 -48.92
CA TRP A 41 -31.76 10.61 -47.68
C TRP A 41 -30.47 11.43 -47.70
N GLU A 42 -30.13 12.03 -46.56
CA GLU A 42 -28.94 12.84 -46.35
C GLU A 42 -27.80 12.01 -45.74
N ILE A 43 -26.59 12.16 -46.28
CA ILE A 43 -25.39 11.46 -45.79
C ILE A 43 -24.94 12.13 -44.48
N GLY A 44 -24.86 11.35 -43.41
CA GLY A 44 -24.38 11.82 -42.11
C GLY A 44 -22.91 12.26 -42.10
N PRO A 45 -22.48 12.98 -41.05
CA PRO A 45 -21.15 13.59 -40.98
C PRO A 45 -20.00 12.58 -41.06
N HIS A 46 -20.21 11.36 -40.56
CA HIS A 46 -19.22 10.28 -40.60
C HIS A 46 -19.31 9.40 -41.87
N LYS A 47 -20.20 9.75 -42.82
CA LYS A 47 -20.43 9.05 -44.09
C LYS A 47 -20.76 7.55 -43.97
N ASN A 48 -21.17 7.12 -42.78
CA ASN A 48 -21.48 5.73 -42.45
C ASN A 48 -22.96 5.50 -42.09
N LYS A 49 -23.75 6.58 -42.03
CA LYS A 49 -25.19 6.59 -41.72
C LYS A 49 -25.91 7.53 -42.69
N CYS A 50 -27.13 7.18 -43.04
CA CYS A 50 -28.04 8.00 -43.83
C CYS A 50 -29.21 8.42 -42.95
N PHE A 51 -29.63 9.68 -43.05
CA PHE A 51 -30.71 10.26 -42.26
C PHE A 51 -31.81 10.78 -43.18
N ILE A 52 -33.06 10.63 -42.75
CA ILE A 52 -34.21 11.26 -43.42
C ILE A 52 -35.20 11.74 -42.36
N LEU A 53 -35.74 12.93 -42.58
CA LEU A 53 -36.82 13.50 -41.78
C LEU A 53 -38.17 13.02 -42.32
N VAL A 54 -38.94 12.33 -41.48
CA VAL A 54 -40.29 11.88 -41.78
C VAL A 54 -41.30 12.68 -40.95
N PRO A 55 -42.19 13.46 -41.58
CA PRO A 55 -43.15 14.29 -40.87
C PRO A 55 -44.35 13.48 -40.38
N LYS A 56 -44.14 12.62 -39.37
CA LYS A 56 -45.19 11.85 -38.72
C LYS A 56 -45.02 11.87 -37.21
N THR A 57 -46.14 12.01 -36.48
CA THR A 57 -46.19 11.97 -35.02
C THR A 57 -46.66 10.58 -34.57
N GLY A 58 -46.14 10.07 -33.45
CA GLY A 58 -46.56 8.78 -32.92
C GLY A 58 -45.82 8.37 -31.65
N SER A 59 -46.25 7.29 -31.01
CA SER A 59 -45.46 6.65 -29.95
C SER A 59 -44.17 6.06 -30.51
N TRP A 60 -43.18 5.81 -29.65
CA TRP A 60 -41.90 5.22 -30.05
C TRP A 60 -42.09 3.90 -30.84
N ASP A 61 -42.98 3.02 -30.38
CA ASP A 61 -43.23 1.73 -31.04
C ASP A 61 -43.91 1.88 -32.41
N ALA A 62 -44.88 2.81 -32.53
CA ALA A 62 -45.55 3.09 -33.79
C ALA A 62 -44.60 3.75 -34.80
N ALA A 63 -43.73 4.62 -34.30
CA ALA A 63 -42.69 5.26 -35.07
C ALA A 63 -41.63 4.26 -35.58
N GLU A 64 -41.08 3.42 -34.71
CA GLU A 64 -40.11 2.39 -35.08
C GLU A 64 -40.71 1.39 -36.09
N SER A 65 -41.98 1.03 -35.91
CA SER A 65 -42.69 0.16 -36.87
C SER A 65 -42.85 0.83 -38.23
N HIS A 66 -43.12 2.14 -38.26
CA HIS A 66 -43.21 2.92 -39.50
C HIS A 66 -41.84 3.09 -40.18
N CYS A 67 -40.77 3.24 -39.41
CA CYS A 67 -39.42 3.30 -39.94
C CYS A 67 -39.02 1.99 -40.63
N LYS A 68 -39.45 0.86 -40.08
CA LYS A 68 -39.21 -0.48 -40.62
C LYS A 68 -40.08 -0.84 -41.81
N ASP A 69 -41.14 -0.09 -42.05
CA ASP A 69 -42.06 -0.35 -43.15
C ASP A 69 -41.34 -0.32 -44.51
N ASN A 70 -41.94 -0.97 -45.51
CA ASN A 70 -41.36 -1.19 -46.83
C ASN A 70 -40.96 0.10 -47.56
N ASN A 71 -41.48 1.24 -47.13
CA ASN A 71 -41.18 2.57 -47.68
C ASN A 71 -39.78 3.09 -47.29
N TYR A 72 -39.35 2.90 -46.05
CA TYR A 72 -38.10 3.46 -45.54
C TYR A 72 -37.04 2.40 -45.20
N LYS A 73 -37.47 1.17 -44.85
CA LYS A 73 -36.58 0.04 -44.53
C LYS A 73 -35.46 0.39 -43.54
N GLY A 74 -35.74 1.24 -42.56
CA GLY A 74 -34.79 1.74 -41.57
C GLY A 74 -35.26 1.63 -40.12
N HIS A 75 -34.53 2.27 -39.22
CA HIS A 75 -34.81 2.31 -37.79
C HIS A 75 -34.89 3.74 -37.30
N LEU A 76 -35.40 3.98 -36.10
CA LEU A 76 -35.26 5.31 -35.50
C LEU A 76 -33.80 5.72 -35.34
N ALA A 77 -33.56 7.03 -35.50
CA ALA A 77 -32.22 7.58 -35.40
C ALA A 77 -31.59 7.37 -34.02
N ALA A 78 -30.39 6.79 -34.01
CA ALA A 78 -29.53 6.70 -32.84
C ALA A 78 -28.34 7.65 -33.01
N VAL A 79 -28.44 8.81 -32.38
CA VAL A 79 -27.39 9.84 -32.36
C VAL A 79 -26.38 9.49 -31.27
N SER A 80 -25.13 9.30 -31.66
CA SER A 80 -24.05 8.80 -30.80
C SER A 80 -22.87 9.77 -30.67
N SER A 81 -22.85 10.86 -31.44
CA SER A 81 -21.84 11.90 -31.37
C SER A 81 -22.45 13.29 -31.42
N VAL A 82 -21.72 14.29 -30.90
CA VAL A 82 -22.14 15.70 -30.93
C VAL A 82 -22.27 16.21 -32.38
N GLN A 83 -21.45 15.70 -33.30
CA GLN A 83 -21.48 16.04 -34.73
C GLN A 83 -22.72 15.46 -35.42
N GLU A 84 -23.14 14.24 -35.05
CA GLU A 84 -24.41 13.67 -35.50
C GLU A 84 -25.59 14.45 -34.93
N LEU A 85 -25.50 14.94 -33.68
CA LEU A 85 -26.56 15.72 -33.05
C LEU A 85 -26.77 17.06 -33.74
N SER A 86 -25.69 17.81 -34.03
CA SER A 86 -25.78 19.08 -34.75
C SER A 86 -26.32 18.90 -36.17
N PHE A 87 -25.85 17.86 -36.87
CA PHE A 87 -26.33 17.52 -38.20
C PHE A 87 -27.83 17.19 -38.21
N VAL A 88 -28.28 16.40 -37.24
CA VAL A 88 -29.70 16.04 -37.09
C VAL A 88 -30.55 17.26 -36.73
N GLN A 89 -30.02 18.21 -35.94
CA GLN A 89 -30.70 19.47 -35.66
C GLN A 89 -30.86 20.33 -36.91
N ASP A 90 -29.83 20.42 -37.77
CA ASP A 90 -29.89 21.18 -39.03
C ASP A 90 -30.88 20.56 -40.05
N LEU A 91 -31.05 19.23 -40.03
CA LEU A 91 -32.08 18.56 -40.82
C LEU A 91 -33.50 18.92 -40.40
N CYS A 92 -33.67 19.41 -39.17
CA CYS A 92 -34.96 19.78 -38.63
C CYS A 92 -35.18 21.28 -38.82
N SER A 93 -36.31 21.65 -39.41
CA SER A 93 -36.71 23.06 -39.47
C SER A 93 -36.87 23.65 -38.05
N ASP A 94 -36.94 24.99 -37.93
CA ASP A 94 -36.94 25.78 -36.68
C ASP A 94 -37.84 25.31 -35.53
N ASN A 95 -38.80 24.41 -35.78
CA ASN A 95 -39.70 23.82 -34.80
C ASN A 95 -39.15 22.56 -34.09
N GLY A 96 -37.96 22.10 -34.45
CA GLY A 96 -37.31 20.95 -33.83
C GLY A 96 -37.99 19.60 -34.13
N CYS A 97 -37.28 18.51 -33.85
CA CYS A 97 -37.73 17.14 -34.10
C CYS A 97 -37.32 16.27 -32.91
N TRP A 98 -38.15 15.28 -32.59
CA TRP A 98 -37.86 14.39 -31.47
C TRP A 98 -37.12 13.15 -31.98
N VAL A 99 -35.89 12.98 -31.51
CA VAL A 99 -35.10 11.76 -31.74
C VAL A 99 -35.34 10.83 -30.55
N GLY A 100 -35.96 9.68 -30.81
CA GLY A 100 -36.53 8.88 -29.74
C GLY A 100 -35.57 8.33 -28.70
N GLY A 101 -36.00 8.30 -27.43
CA GLY A 101 -35.25 7.76 -26.29
C GLY A 101 -35.99 6.61 -25.59
N ARG A 102 -35.27 5.53 -25.25
CA ARG A 102 -35.82 4.40 -24.49
C ARG A 102 -35.62 4.66 -22.99
N ALA A 103 -36.69 4.90 -22.24
CA ALA A 103 -36.60 4.95 -20.78
C ALA A 103 -36.41 3.53 -20.23
N PHE A 104 -35.25 3.24 -19.63
CA PHE A 104 -35.10 2.01 -18.84
C PHE A 104 -35.90 2.18 -17.54
N LYS A 105 -36.98 1.41 -17.40
CA LYS A 105 -37.67 1.26 -16.11
C LYS A 105 -36.74 0.52 -15.16
N SER A 106 -36.05 1.25 -14.28
CA SER A 106 -35.49 0.65 -13.08
C SER A 106 -36.64 0.40 -12.12
N SER A 107 -37.06 -0.85 -12.03
CA SER A 107 -38.08 -1.32 -11.11
C SER A 107 -37.58 -1.24 -9.68
N THR A 108 -37.65 -0.05 -9.06
CA THR A 108 -37.85 0.19 -7.61
C THR A 108 -37.93 1.70 -7.30
N LEU A 109 -38.68 2.49 -8.07
CA LEU A 109 -39.00 3.89 -7.72
C LEU A 109 -40.26 4.38 -8.48
N ASP A 110 -41.35 3.62 -8.41
CA ASP A 110 -42.68 4.16 -8.74
C ASP A 110 -43.23 4.91 -7.51
N ALA A 111 -42.72 6.13 -7.29
CA ALA A 111 -43.37 7.12 -6.46
C ALA A 111 -43.91 8.22 -7.36
N LYS A 112 -45.24 8.35 -7.40
CA LYS A 112 -45.96 9.44 -8.08
C LYS A 112 -45.44 10.79 -7.58
N CYS A 113 -44.82 11.57 -8.46
CA CYS A 113 -44.41 12.94 -8.14
C CYS A 113 -45.63 13.87 -8.16
N HIS A 114 -46.22 14.14 -7.00
CA HIS A 114 -46.99 15.37 -6.76
C HIS A 114 -46.14 16.31 -5.89
N GLN A 115 -45.96 17.54 -6.38
CA GLN A 115 -45.46 18.72 -5.66
C GLN A 115 -44.16 18.57 -4.84
N GLY A 116 -43.02 18.99 -5.41
CA GLY A 116 -41.91 19.62 -4.65
C GLY A 116 -41.07 18.82 -3.64
N HIS A 117 -41.38 17.54 -3.36
CA HIS A 117 -40.72 16.78 -2.27
C HIS A 117 -39.62 15.79 -2.70
N CYS A 118 -38.94 16.02 -3.84
CA CYS A 118 -37.99 15.04 -4.38
C CYS A 118 -36.53 15.21 -3.88
N HIS A 119 -36.20 16.27 -3.12
CA HIS A 119 -34.84 16.56 -2.65
C HIS A 119 -34.57 16.18 -1.18
N THR A 120 -35.61 16.02 -0.36
CA THR A 120 -35.47 15.84 1.09
C THR A 120 -34.92 14.46 1.46
N GLU A 121 -35.34 13.39 0.79
CA GLU A 121 -34.86 12.03 1.11
C GLU A 121 -33.38 11.84 0.77
N TYR A 122 -32.93 12.40 -0.36
CA TYR A 122 -31.52 12.35 -0.77
C TYR A 122 -30.60 13.11 0.20
N LEU A 123 -31.05 14.28 0.69
CA LEU A 123 -30.30 15.06 1.68
C LEU A 123 -30.22 14.33 3.03
N VAL A 124 -31.29 13.65 3.44
CA VAL A 124 -31.29 12.81 4.65
C VAL A 124 -30.27 11.69 4.51
N ILE A 125 -30.27 10.95 3.40
CA ILE A 125 -29.31 9.87 3.15
C ILE A 125 -27.87 10.39 3.17
N LEU A 126 -27.58 11.50 2.50
CA LEU A 126 -26.24 12.11 2.51
C LEU A 126 -25.80 12.51 3.93
N SER A 127 -26.70 13.07 4.74
CA SER A 127 -26.39 13.47 6.12
C SER A 127 -26.05 12.26 7.00
N VAL A 128 -26.81 11.16 6.86
CA VAL A 128 -26.61 9.92 7.64
C VAL A 128 -25.30 9.24 7.25
N VAL A 129 -25.03 9.13 5.95
CA VAL A 129 -23.80 8.49 5.45
C VAL A 129 -22.57 9.30 5.87
N SER A 130 -22.62 10.64 5.78
CA SER A 130 -21.55 11.52 6.24
C SER A 130 -21.28 11.35 7.74
N ALA A 131 -22.33 11.32 8.56
CA ALA A 131 -22.22 11.10 9.99
C ALA A 131 -21.57 9.75 10.33
N LEU A 132 -21.97 8.66 9.66
CA LEU A 132 -21.38 7.33 9.87
C LEU A 132 -19.89 7.29 9.50
N ILE A 133 -19.50 7.93 8.40
CA ILE A 133 -18.10 8.02 8.00
C ILE A 133 -17.28 8.80 9.03
N LEU A 134 -17.79 9.93 9.52
CA LEU A 134 -17.10 10.72 10.55
C LEU A 134 -16.93 9.93 11.86
N VAL A 135 -17.96 9.22 12.31
CA VAL A 135 -17.91 8.39 13.52
C VAL A 135 -16.88 7.27 13.39
N THR A 136 -16.84 6.58 12.25
CA THR A 136 -15.87 5.49 12.03
C THR A 136 -14.43 6.00 11.97
N ILE A 137 -14.18 7.15 11.33
CA ILE A 137 -12.86 7.78 11.32
C ILE A 137 -12.42 8.16 12.74
N LEU A 138 -13.30 8.79 13.52
CA LEU A 138 -12.99 9.15 14.91
C LEU A 138 -12.70 7.92 15.77
N ALA A 139 -13.48 6.85 15.63
CA ALA A 139 -13.24 5.60 16.35
C ALA A 139 -11.87 4.98 16.01
N VAL A 140 -11.48 4.97 14.72
CA VAL A 140 -10.17 4.48 14.28
C VAL A 140 -9.05 5.36 14.82
N VAL A 141 -9.19 6.69 14.78
CA VAL A 141 -8.20 7.62 15.32
C VAL A 141 -8.02 7.41 16.82
N VAL A 142 -9.12 7.33 17.58
CA VAL A 142 -9.09 7.06 19.03
C VAL A 142 -8.43 5.70 19.31
N TRP A 143 -8.77 4.66 18.54
CA TRP A 143 -8.15 3.34 18.67
C TRP A 143 -6.65 3.37 18.39
N LEU A 144 -6.20 4.08 17.35
CA LEU A 144 -4.78 4.26 17.04
C LEU A 144 -4.04 5.04 18.13
N LEU A 145 -4.66 6.09 18.67
CA LEU A 145 -4.10 6.86 19.78
C LEU A 145 -4.03 6.03 21.06
N ALA A 146 -5.07 5.25 21.39
CA ALA A 146 -5.08 4.32 22.51
C ALA A 146 -4.02 3.23 22.33
N TYR A 147 -3.92 2.63 21.14
CA TYR A 147 -2.91 1.63 20.81
C TYR A 147 -1.48 2.22 20.94
N LYS A 148 -1.25 3.44 20.44
CA LYS A 148 0.03 4.14 20.63
C LYS A 148 0.32 4.45 22.10
N ARG A 149 -0.67 4.88 22.88
CA ARG A 149 -0.55 5.12 24.33
C ARG A 149 -0.25 3.84 25.10
N ILE A 150 -0.94 2.74 24.81
CA ILE A 150 -0.70 1.41 25.41
C ILE A 150 0.70 0.91 25.03
N LYS A 151 1.11 1.04 23.77
CA LYS A 151 2.46 0.66 23.32
C LYS A 151 3.56 1.51 23.96
N LYS A 152 3.33 2.82 24.13
CA LYS A 152 4.24 3.75 24.85
C LYS A 152 4.31 3.39 26.34
N ARG A 153 3.16 3.12 26.99
CA ARG A 153 3.11 2.63 28.38
C ARG A 153 3.83 1.29 28.53
N ARG A 154 3.69 0.33 27.60
CA ARG A 154 4.46 -0.93 27.62
C ARG A 154 5.97 -0.74 27.46
N ARG A 155 6.42 0.30 26.74
CA ARG A 155 7.85 0.67 26.67
C ARG A 155 8.35 1.31 27.98
N SER A 156 7.49 2.05 28.67
CA SER A 156 7.81 2.72 29.94
C SER A 156 7.68 1.80 31.17
N HIS A 157 6.73 0.87 31.19
CA HIS A 157 6.49 -0.07 32.30
C HIS A 157 7.51 -1.21 32.37
N LYS A 158 8.44 -1.30 31.42
CA LYS A 158 9.58 -2.22 31.49
C LYS A 158 10.78 -1.67 32.27
N VAL A 159 10.65 -0.48 32.88
CA VAL A 159 11.74 0.27 33.53
C VAL A 159 11.60 0.37 35.06
N SER A 160 10.59 -0.24 35.68
CA SER A 160 10.42 -0.12 37.14
C SER A 160 9.98 -1.42 37.80
N ASN A 161 10.94 -2.16 38.35
CA ASN A 161 10.77 -2.92 39.60
C ASN A 161 12.16 -3.26 40.17
N PRO A 162 12.62 -2.58 41.24
CA PRO A 162 13.73 -3.03 42.03
C PRO A 162 13.26 -3.89 43.22
N ALA A 163 14.13 -4.79 43.65
CA ALA A 163 14.09 -5.62 44.86
C ALA A 163 13.41 -7.01 44.78
N THR A 164 14.19 -8.02 44.40
CA THR A 164 14.32 -9.25 45.20
C THR A 164 15.71 -9.83 44.98
N ARG A 165 16.53 -9.85 46.04
CA ARG A 165 17.82 -10.55 46.05
C ARG A 165 17.55 -12.03 46.32
N ALA A 166 17.48 -12.83 45.27
CA ALA A 166 17.85 -14.24 45.22
C ALA A 166 17.87 -14.65 43.72
N LEU A 167 19.06 -14.93 43.16
CA LEU A 167 19.33 -15.30 41.75
C LEU A 167 18.62 -14.45 40.67
N VAL A 168 19.18 -13.29 40.32
CA VAL A 168 18.68 -12.51 39.15
C VAL A 168 19.24 -13.12 37.85
N PRO A 169 18.42 -13.69 36.95
CA PRO A 169 18.89 -14.07 35.62
C PRO A 169 19.18 -12.80 34.80
N PRO A 170 20.18 -12.81 33.88
CA PRO A 170 20.59 -11.61 33.16
C PRO A 170 19.45 -11.04 32.32
N SER A 171 18.92 -9.88 32.71
CA SER A 171 18.06 -9.06 31.88
C SER A 171 18.94 -8.38 30.82
N TRP A 172 19.27 -9.13 29.76
CA TRP A 172 20.01 -8.57 28.64
C TRP A 172 19.26 -7.35 28.07
N LYS A 173 20.00 -6.27 27.81
CA LYS A 173 19.44 -4.97 27.39
C LYS A 173 19.50 -4.80 25.87
N VAL A 174 18.48 -4.17 25.30
CA VAL A 174 18.57 -3.62 23.95
C VAL A 174 19.08 -2.19 24.08
N PHE A 175 20.31 -1.95 23.63
CA PHE A 175 20.96 -0.64 23.66
C PHE A 175 20.60 0.17 22.41
N SER A 176 20.61 1.50 22.54
CA SER A 176 20.58 2.40 21.38
C SER A 176 21.99 2.59 20.80
N ASN A 177 22.07 3.08 19.55
CA ASN A 177 23.36 3.38 18.92
C ASN A 177 24.10 4.47 19.69
N GLU A 178 23.37 5.49 20.14
CA GLU A 178 23.88 6.60 20.93
C GLU A 178 24.46 6.12 22.26
N GLU A 179 23.75 5.21 22.96
CA GLU A 179 24.28 4.59 24.19
C GLU A 179 25.61 3.89 23.93
N LEU A 180 25.70 3.09 22.86
CA LEU A 180 26.95 2.39 22.52
C LEU A 180 28.07 3.35 22.17
N ARG A 181 27.77 4.43 21.44
CA ARG A 181 28.76 5.48 21.15
C ARG A 181 29.27 6.14 22.43
N LEU A 182 28.40 6.45 23.39
CA LEU A 182 28.81 7.02 24.67
C LEU A 182 29.72 6.04 25.45
N ILE A 183 29.30 4.78 25.55
CA ILE A 183 30.02 3.73 26.29
C ILE A 183 31.40 3.45 25.67
N THR A 184 31.56 3.56 24.35
CA THR A 184 32.79 3.24 23.60
C THR A 184 33.62 4.46 23.18
N LYS A 185 33.25 5.67 23.65
CA LYS A 185 33.89 6.93 23.21
C LYS A 185 33.88 7.07 21.68
N ASN A 186 32.69 6.94 21.09
CA ASN A 186 32.41 6.97 19.67
C ASN A 186 33.24 5.94 18.86
N PHE A 187 33.36 4.72 19.38
CA PHE A 187 34.15 3.64 18.78
C PHE A 187 35.61 4.05 18.48
N SER A 188 36.21 4.83 19.39
CA SER A 188 37.59 5.32 19.24
C SER A 188 38.60 4.18 19.13
N GLU A 189 39.67 4.39 18.36
CA GLU A 189 40.75 3.40 18.22
C GLU A 189 41.45 3.09 19.56
N GLY A 190 41.53 4.07 20.48
CA GLY A 190 42.05 3.83 21.83
C GLY A 190 41.20 2.87 22.68
N SER A 191 39.93 2.64 22.30
CA SER A 191 39.05 1.66 22.93
C SER A 191 39.02 0.31 22.18
N ARG A 192 39.69 0.21 21.04
CA ARG A 192 39.68 -0.99 20.20
C ARG A 192 40.49 -2.11 20.85
N LEU A 193 39.83 -3.25 21.05
CA LEU A 193 40.47 -4.46 21.55
C LEU A 193 41.11 -5.23 20.39
N LEU A 194 42.23 -5.90 20.69
CA LEU A 194 42.87 -6.83 19.77
C LEU A 194 41.90 -7.95 19.41
N GLY A 195 41.74 -8.21 18.13
CA GLY A 195 40.83 -9.24 17.63
C GLY A 195 40.81 -9.31 16.12
N ASP A 196 40.14 -10.35 15.62
CA ASP A 196 40.11 -10.67 14.20
C ASP A 196 39.48 -9.54 13.36
N ALA A 197 40.27 -8.96 12.46
CA ALA A 197 39.86 -7.91 11.53
C ALA A 197 38.64 -8.34 10.69
N LYS A 198 38.41 -9.65 10.54
CA LYS A 198 37.27 -10.22 9.82
C LYS A 198 35.93 -10.02 10.52
N THR A 199 35.87 -9.64 11.79
CA THR A 199 34.60 -9.57 12.55
C THR A 199 33.97 -8.19 12.66
N GLY A 200 34.65 -7.12 12.26
CA GLY A 200 34.14 -5.73 12.34
C GLY A 200 34.65 -4.94 13.56
N GLY A 201 35.43 -5.59 14.43
CA GLY A 201 36.09 -4.97 15.59
C GLY A 201 35.34 -5.17 16.91
N THR A 202 36.10 -5.20 18.01
CA THR A 202 35.56 -5.22 19.37
C THR A 202 36.11 -4.02 20.12
N TYR A 203 35.26 -3.33 20.88
CA TYR A 203 35.60 -2.11 21.59
C TYR A 203 35.32 -2.27 23.09
N SER A 204 36.23 -1.85 23.95
CA SER A 204 35.98 -1.78 25.39
C SER A 204 35.09 -0.57 25.71
N GLY A 205 34.24 -0.72 26.72
CA GLY A 205 33.47 0.40 27.25
C GLY A 205 33.07 0.21 28.70
N VAL A 206 32.45 1.25 29.26
CA VAL A 206 31.96 1.26 30.64
C VAL A 206 30.50 1.70 30.63
N LEU A 207 29.63 0.89 31.20
CA LEU A 207 28.21 1.19 31.40
C LEU A 207 28.02 2.28 32.48
N LEU A 208 26.82 2.88 32.56
CA LEU A 208 26.52 3.93 33.52
C LEU A 208 26.66 3.49 34.99
N ASP A 209 26.51 2.20 35.26
CA ASP A 209 26.68 1.57 36.57
C ASP A 209 28.16 1.26 36.90
N GLY A 210 29.10 1.63 36.02
CA GLY A 210 30.53 1.33 36.15
C GLY A 210 30.93 -0.06 35.63
N THR A 211 29.98 -0.88 35.15
CA THR A 211 30.28 -2.22 34.64
C THR A 211 31.09 -2.12 33.34
N ARG A 212 32.25 -2.79 33.29
CA ARG A 212 33.07 -2.90 32.08
C ARG A 212 32.45 -3.89 31.10
N VAL A 213 32.40 -3.50 29.82
CA VAL A 213 31.83 -4.31 28.74
C VAL A 213 32.73 -4.36 27.52
N ALA A 214 32.55 -5.39 26.70
CA ALA A 214 33.13 -5.51 25.37
C ALA A 214 32.02 -5.44 24.31
N VAL A 215 32.06 -4.42 23.46
CA VAL A 215 31.09 -4.18 22.38
C VAL A 215 31.67 -4.72 21.08
N LYS A 216 31.15 -5.86 20.62
CA LYS A 216 31.54 -6.47 19.36
C LYS A 216 30.62 -5.99 18.24
N ARG A 217 31.19 -5.29 17.26
CA ARG A 217 30.49 -4.99 16.00
C ARG A 217 30.45 -6.27 15.18
N LEU A 218 29.32 -6.56 14.54
CA LEU A 218 29.19 -7.67 13.61
C LEU A 218 29.25 -7.13 12.18
N LYS A 219 30.04 -7.77 11.31
CA LYS A 219 29.97 -7.49 9.86
C LYS A 219 28.58 -7.77 9.29
N GLN A 220 28.30 -7.23 8.10
CA GLN A 220 27.14 -7.61 7.30
C GLN A 220 27.04 -9.14 7.19
N SER A 221 25.85 -9.67 7.44
CA SER A 221 25.56 -11.09 7.63
C SER A 221 24.09 -11.32 7.31
N ASN A 222 23.72 -12.57 7.12
CA ASN A 222 22.40 -13.03 6.65
C ASN A 222 21.21 -12.59 7.52
N PHE A 223 21.44 -12.08 8.75
CA PHE A 223 20.39 -11.47 9.58
C PHE A 223 19.97 -10.10 9.03
N GLN A 224 19.37 -10.08 7.84
CA GLN A 224 18.79 -8.87 7.24
C GLN A 224 17.60 -8.36 8.06
N ARG A 225 16.98 -9.23 8.87
CA ARG A 225 15.80 -8.87 9.68
C ARG A 225 16.16 -8.66 11.15
N LYS A 226 15.86 -7.46 11.64
CA LYS A 226 15.96 -7.06 13.06
C LYS A 226 15.32 -8.06 14.04
N ARG A 227 14.19 -8.67 13.67
CA ARG A 227 13.47 -9.64 14.50
C ARG A 227 14.28 -10.93 14.71
N GLU A 228 14.92 -11.44 13.67
CA GLU A 228 15.72 -12.68 13.74
C GLU A 228 16.96 -12.46 14.59
N PHE A 229 17.61 -11.31 14.42
CA PHE A 229 18.76 -10.93 15.24
C PHE A 229 18.41 -10.94 16.73
N TYR A 230 17.37 -10.22 17.16
CA TYR A 230 16.96 -10.21 18.57
C TYR A 230 16.49 -11.57 19.08
N SER A 231 15.87 -12.38 18.23
CA SER A 231 15.49 -13.75 18.60
C SER A 231 16.71 -14.61 18.91
N GLN A 232 17.76 -14.57 18.07
CA GLN A 232 18.97 -15.35 18.29
C GLN A 232 19.76 -14.83 19.49
N ILE A 233 19.96 -13.51 19.60
CA ILE A 233 20.62 -12.92 20.78
C ILE A 233 19.85 -13.26 22.05
N GLY A 234 18.52 -13.20 22.04
CA GLY A 234 17.69 -13.54 23.19
C GLY A 234 17.79 -15.01 23.61
N ARG A 235 18.22 -15.92 22.72
CA ARG A 235 18.54 -17.32 23.06
C ARG A 235 19.93 -17.41 23.69
N VAL A 236 20.93 -16.81 23.06
CA VAL A 236 22.32 -16.82 23.54
C VAL A 236 22.45 -16.14 24.89
N ALA A 237 21.74 -15.03 25.11
CA ALA A 237 21.80 -14.28 26.36
C ALA A 237 21.18 -15.00 27.57
N ARG A 238 20.43 -16.09 27.35
CA ARG A 238 19.93 -16.95 28.43
C ARG A 238 20.94 -17.99 28.87
N LEU A 239 21.97 -18.25 28.07
CA LEU A 239 23.02 -19.19 28.42
C LEU A 239 23.87 -18.58 29.53
N CYS A 240 23.83 -19.22 30.70
CA CYS A 240 24.58 -18.81 31.88
C CYS A 240 25.44 -20.01 32.30
N HIS A 241 26.75 -19.91 32.07
CA HIS A 241 27.70 -20.94 32.46
C HIS A 241 29.00 -20.29 32.92
N PRO A 242 29.69 -20.79 33.97
CA PRO A 242 30.93 -20.20 34.48
C PRO A 242 32.05 -20.07 33.43
N ASN A 243 32.05 -20.94 32.42
CA ASN A 243 33.03 -20.95 31.34
C ASN A 243 32.51 -20.29 30.04
N LEU A 244 31.39 -19.57 30.09
CA LEU A 244 30.82 -18.85 28.95
C LEU A 244 30.72 -17.35 29.25
N VAL A 245 31.24 -16.53 28.35
CA VAL A 245 31.18 -15.07 28.47
C VAL A 245 29.74 -14.60 28.34
N ALA A 246 29.22 -13.95 29.38
CA ALA A 246 27.83 -13.52 29.44
C ALA A 246 27.53 -12.40 28.44
N VAL A 247 26.41 -12.54 27.71
CA VAL A 247 25.84 -11.47 26.88
C VAL A 247 25.05 -10.52 27.76
N LYS A 248 25.47 -9.25 27.80
CA LYS A 248 24.78 -8.18 28.52
C LYS A 248 23.73 -7.48 27.66
N GLY A 249 23.84 -7.57 26.33
CA GLY A 249 22.83 -7.01 25.44
C GLY A 249 23.23 -6.91 23.98
N CYS A 250 22.46 -6.14 23.22
CA CYS A 250 22.73 -5.91 21.79
C CYS A 250 22.16 -4.58 21.28
N CYS A 251 22.59 -4.16 20.11
CA CYS A 251 22.03 -3.05 19.35
C CYS A 251 21.81 -3.46 17.89
N TYR A 252 20.71 -3.01 17.32
CA TYR A 252 20.42 -3.12 15.88
C TYR A 252 19.93 -1.76 15.39
N ASP A 253 20.72 -1.15 14.51
CA ASP A 253 20.47 0.19 14.01
C ASP A 253 20.82 0.27 12.52
N HIS A 254 19.82 0.53 11.67
CA HIS A 254 19.99 0.65 10.20
C HIS A 254 20.88 -0.42 9.51
N GLY A 255 20.95 -1.64 10.05
CA GLY A 255 21.78 -2.73 9.53
C GLY A 255 23.11 -2.92 10.25
N ASP A 256 23.58 -1.92 10.99
CA ASP A 256 24.65 -2.08 11.96
C ASP A 256 24.16 -2.87 13.17
N ARG A 257 24.98 -3.85 13.56
CA ARG A 257 24.64 -4.80 14.63
C ARG A 257 25.79 -4.92 15.60
N TYR A 258 25.45 -4.90 16.88
CA TYR A 258 26.41 -4.97 17.96
C TYR A 258 25.92 -5.96 19.01
N ILE A 259 26.86 -6.70 19.59
CA ILE A 259 26.63 -7.53 20.77
C ILE A 259 27.49 -6.98 21.90
N VAL A 260 26.89 -6.81 23.08
CA VAL A 260 27.56 -6.33 24.29
C VAL A 260 27.79 -7.54 25.19
N TYR A 261 29.06 -7.86 25.40
CA TYR A 261 29.51 -8.91 26.32
C TYR A 261 30.04 -8.28 27.61
N GLU A 262 30.11 -9.07 28.67
CA GLU A 262 30.97 -8.72 29.80
C GLU A 262 32.43 -8.62 29.37
N PHE A 263 33.19 -7.78 30.07
CA PHE A 263 34.59 -7.56 29.76
C PHE A 263 35.47 -8.64 30.40
N VAL A 264 36.34 -9.26 29.60
CA VAL A 264 37.34 -10.25 30.05
C VAL A 264 38.73 -9.60 30.10
N ALA A 265 39.28 -9.46 31.31
CA ALA A 265 40.52 -8.71 31.54
C ALA A 265 41.75 -9.29 30.84
N ASN A 266 41.87 -10.62 30.80
CA ASN A 266 43.02 -11.29 30.19
C ASN A 266 42.95 -11.35 28.66
N GLY A 267 41.87 -10.84 28.05
CA GLY A 267 41.70 -10.83 26.60
C GLY A 267 41.56 -12.23 25.98
N PRO A 268 41.64 -12.33 24.65
CA PRO A 268 41.48 -13.59 23.92
C PRO A 268 42.68 -14.51 24.09
N LEU A 269 42.42 -15.82 24.10
CA LEU A 269 43.45 -16.86 24.21
C LEU A 269 44.50 -16.80 23.09
N ASP A 270 44.09 -16.39 21.89
CA ASP A 270 44.97 -16.21 20.72
C ASP A 270 46.19 -15.32 21.02
N ARG A 271 46.02 -14.29 21.87
CA ARG A 271 47.12 -13.43 22.32
C ARG A 271 48.18 -14.21 23.08
N TRP A 272 47.75 -15.12 23.95
CA TRP A 272 48.61 -15.90 24.84
C TRP A 272 49.27 -17.09 24.14
N LEU A 273 48.72 -17.51 23.00
CA LEU A 273 49.26 -18.62 22.19
C LEU A 273 50.19 -18.15 21.07
N HIS A 274 49.84 -17.05 20.39
CA HIS A 274 50.50 -16.65 19.14
C HIS A 274 51.18 -15.28 19.20
N HIS A 275 50.77 -14.39 20.10
CA HIS A 275 51.25 -13.00 20.17
C HIS A 275 52.02 -12.71 21.46
N ILE A 276 52.93 -13.62 21.83
CA ILE A 276 53.77 -13.49 23.03
C ILE A 276 54.85 -12.42 22.75
N PRO A 277 54.93 -11.33 23.54
CA PRO A 277 55.99 -10.33 23.39
C PRO A 277 57.36 -10.98 23.60
N ARG A 278 58.43 -10.40 23.02
CA ARG A 278 59.80 -10.84 23.31
C ARG A 278 60.06 -10.75 24.82
N GLY A 279 60.44 -11.86 25.45
CA GLY A 279 60.61 -11.97 26.91
C GLY A 279 59.32 -12.18 27.71
N GLY A 280 58.17 -12.32 27.03
CA GLY A 280 56.89 -12.65 27.65
C GLY A 280 56.82 -14.12 28.10
N ARG A 281 56.05 -14.38 29.16
CA ARG A 281 55.77 -15.75 29.61
C ARG A 281 54.71 -16.39 28.71
N SER A 282 55.05 -17.54 28.14
CA SER A 282 54.08 -18.41 27.47
C SER A 282 53.19 -19.10 28.50
N LEU A 283 52.02 -19.57 28.07
CA LEU A 283 51.19 -20.45 28.89
C LEU A 283 51.93 -21.77 29.11
N ASP A 284 52.14 -22.12 30.38
CA ASP A 284 52.66 -23.42 30.79
C ASP A 284 51.66 -24.56 30.49
N TRP A 285 52.14 -25.80 30.55
CA TRP A 285 51.33 -26.95 30.19
C TRP A 285 50.10 -27.13 31.09
N SER A 286 50.27 -26.91 32.39
CA SER A 286 49.19 -26.97 33.38
C SER A 286 48.09 -25.96 33.06
N MET A 287 48.42 -24.71 32.72
CA MET A 287 47.43 -23.71 32.36
C MET A 287 46.77 -24.03 31.00
N ARG A 288 47.52 -24.54 30.02
CA ARG A 288 46.93 -25.01 28.74
C ARG A 288 45.91 -26.11 28.96
N MET A 289 46.23 -27.10 29.79
CA MET A 289 45.32 -28.21 30.11
C MET A 289 44.07 -27.72 30.86
N ARG A 290 44.25 -26.76 31.79
CA ARG A 290 43.13 -26.10 32.46
C ARG A 290 42.22 -25.38 31.48
N VAL A 291 42.79 -24.59 30.55
CA VAL A 291 42.02 -23.89 29.51
C VAL A 291 41.24 -24.89 28.66
N ALA A 292 41.88 -25.95 28.17
CA ALA A 292 41.22 -27.00 27.39
C ALA A 292 40.05 -27.65 28.14
N THR A 293 40.24 -27.97 29.43
CA THR A 293 39.20 -28.54 30.29
C THR A 293 38.03 -27.58 30.49
N THR A 294 38.29 -26.30 30.78
CA THR A 294 37.24 -25.29 30.96
C THR A 294 36.45 -25.03 29.67
N LEU A 295 37.12 -25.07 28.52
CA LEU A 295 36.46 -24.97 27.21
C LEU A 295 35.55 -26.17 26.96
N ALA A 296 36.03 -27.38 27.22
CA ALA A 296 35.23 -28.60 27.08
C ALA A 296 33.97 -28.54 27.96
N GLN A 297 34.12 -28.14 29.22
CA GLN A 297 33.00 -27.93 30.15
C GLN A 297 32.02 -26.84 29.71
N GLY A 298 32.49 -25.81 29.01
CA GLY A 298 31.64 -24.72 28.52
C GLY A 298 30.85 -25.08 27.26
N ILE A 299 31.29 -26.09 26.51
CA ILE A 299 30.66 -26.55 25.26
C ILE A 299 29.72 -27.74 25.49
N ALA A 300 30.07 -28.62 26.44
CA ALA A 300 29.26 -29.77 26.85
C ALA A 300 27.91 -29.36 27.44
#